data_AF-A0A927PJU6-F1
#
_entry.id   AF-A0A927PJU6-F1
#
_cell.length_a   1.000
_cell.length_b   1.000
_cell.length_c   1.000
_cell.angle_alpha   90.00
_cell.angle_beta   90.00
_cell.angle_gamma   90.00
#
_symmetry.space_group_name_H-M   'P 1'
#
loop_
_entity.id
_entity.type
_entity.pdbx_description
1 polymer ?
#
loop_
_entity_poly.entity_id
_entity_poly.type
_entity_poly.pdbx_seq_one_letter_code
_entity_poly.pdbx_strand_id
1 'polypeptide(L)'
;MDTHIILFGDNETALGEYVKTMATVLGGALVVLGLWINNRRVVEQTRQNNIAEKGQINTRFKDAATLLGAEHVSTILSGVYALHQIAMETSTGHKSQRGYINIVHDILCAYIRENTATIKNEENGKAWRINEKPTIVIQTIIKVLFKNDGFIYSDLITDLSDCVFEDIYLDEANLVGVDFSRTKFIKSSFKNARFTSCYLEETFIDETDFSRTVFNKVVFDHSYIRDCKFVQSTIQNSDYWEVTFNTVNFKDAVFNQVDFKDSVFEHGVNFGNTLLENYSEEEIKMNSIKLTTH
;
A
#
# COMPACT_ATOMS: atom_id res chain seq x y z
N MET A 1 15.85 -77.78 -22.84
CA MET A 1 16.81 -78.19 -21.80
C MET A 1 16.63 -77.20 -20.67
N ASP A 2 15.98 -77.66 -19.62
CA ASP A 2 15.31 -76.81 -18.64
C ASP A 2 16.29 -75.88 -17.93
N THR A 3 16.13 -74.59 -18.17
CA THR A 3 16.86 -73.51 -17.48
C THR A 3 16.70 -73.57 -15.96
N HIS A 4 15.67 -74.27 -15.46
CA HIS A 4 15.47 -74.58 -14.05
C HIS A 4 16.51 -75.55 -13.47
N ILE A 5 17.03 -76.50 -14.25
CA ILE A 5 17.99 -77.52 -13.78
C ILE A 5 19.41 -76.94 -13.70
N ILE A 6 19.77 -76.01 -14.60
CA ILE A 6 21.12 -75.43 -14.66
C ILE A 6 21.39 -74.45 -13.52
N LEU A 7 20.38 -73.76 -12.97
CA LEU A 7 20.59 -72.79 -11.90
C LEU A 7 20.45 -73.35 -10.47
N PHE A 8 19.68 -74.42 -10.23
CA PHE A 8 19.20 -74.69 -8.85
C PHE A 8 19.36 -76.11 -8.30
N GLY A 9 19.65 -77.12 -9.13
CA GLY A 9 19.81 -78.52 -8.68
C GLY A 9 18.51 -79.18 -8.17
N ASP A 10 18.44 -80.52 -8.23
CA ASP A 10 17.25 -81.36 -7.97
C ASP A 10 16.88 -81.49 -6.46
N ASN A 11 16.82 -80.39 -5.71
CA ASN A 11 16.32 -80.39 -4.32
C ASN A 11 15.05 -79.56 -4.18
N GLU A 12 13.92 -80.19 -3.82
CA GLU A 12 12.61 -79.54 -3.64
C GLU A 12 12.66 -78.33 -2.67
N THR A 13 13.58 -78.35 -1.70
CA THR A 13 13.81 -77.26 -0.75
C THR A 13 14.36 -75.98 -1.40
N ALA A 14 15.25 -76.10 -2.39
CA ALA A 14 15.84 -74.95 -3.09
C ALA A 14 14.81 -74.23 -3.98
N LEU A 15 13.90 -75.01 -4.60
CA LEU A 15 12.79 -74.46 -5.38
C LEU A 15 11.82 -73.66 -4.49
N GLY A 16 11.52 -74.15 -3.28
CA GLY A 16 10.65 -73.48 -2.32
C GLY A 16 11.22 -72.14 -1.82
N GLU A 17 12.52 -72.08 -1.49
CA GLU A 17 13.20 -70.83 -1.09
C GLU A 17 13.29 -69.82 -2.23
N TYR A 18 13.53 -70.28 -3.46
CA TYR A 18 13.53 -69.44 -4.64
C TYR A 18 12.16 -68.77 -4.87
N VAL A 19 11.09 -69.57 -4.85
CA VAL A 19 9.71 -69.08 -5.03
C VAL A 19 9.36 -68.07 -3.93
N LYS A 20 9.75 -68.34 -2.67
CA LYS A 20 9.54 -67.42 -1.55
C LYS A 20 10.27 -66.08 -1.75
N THR A 21 11.52 -66.13 -2.21
CA THR A 21 12.33 -64.94 -2.47
C THR A 21 11.73 -64.12 -3.62
N MET A 22 11.38 -64.78 -4.73
CA MET A 22 10.71 -64.15 -5.88
C MET A 22 9.38 -63.49 -5.47
N ALA A 23 8.54 -64.19 -4.69
CA ALA A 23 7.28 -63.66 -4.19
C ALA A 23 7.49 -62.44 -3.27
N THR A 24 8.54 -62.45 -2.44
CA THR A 24 8.88 -61.34 -1.55
C THR A 24 9.36 -60.12 -2.36
N VAL A 25 10.21 -60.33 -3.37
CA VAL A 25 10.68 -59.26 -4.28
C VAL A 25 9.51 -58.66 -5.05
N LEU A 26 8.62 -59.50 -5.61
CA LEU A 26 7.42 -59.06 -6.30
C LEU A 26 6.47 -58.29 -5.38
N GLY A 27 6.24 -58.80 -4.16
CA GLY A 27 5.43 -58.12 -3.14
C GLY A 27 6.01 -56.75 -2.77
N GLY A 28 7.32 -56.66 -2.56
CA GLY A 28 8.01 -55.40 -2.31
C GLY A 28 7.89 -54.42 -3.49
N ALA A 29 8.06 -54.89 -4.73
CA ALA A 29 7.90 -54.08 -5.93
C ALA A 29 6.46 -53.53 -6.08
N LEU A 30 5.45 -54.34 -5.77
CA LEU A 30 4.05 -53.90 -5.78
C LEU A 30 3.76 -52.84 -4.71
N VAL A 31 4.34 -52.96 -3.51
CA VAL A 31 4.22 -51.93 -2.47
C VAL A 31 4.85 -50.61 -2.92
N VAL A 32 6.06 -50.66 -3.50
CA VAL A 32 6.75 -49.47 -4.03
C VAL A 32 5.93 -48.83 -5.16
N LEU A 33 5.40 -49.63 -6.09
CA LEU A 33 4.53 -49.15 -7.16
C LEU A 33 3.25 -48.50 -6.59
N GLY A 34 2.62 -49.13 -5.59
CA GLY A 34 1.44 -48.59 -4.92
C GLY A 34 1.71 -47.25 -4.23
N LEU A 35 2.83 -47.13 -3.52
CA LEU A 35 3.27 -45.88 -2.92
C LEU A 35 3.56 -44.81 -3.98
N TRP A 36 4.20 -45.17 -5.08
CA TRP A 36 4.47 -44.25 -6.19
C TRP A 36 3.19 -43.71 -6.84
N ILE A 37 2.20 -44.59 -7.11
CA ILE A 37 0.89 -44.19 -7.63
C ILE A 37 0.18 -43.27 -6.65
N ASN A 38 0.19 -43.61 -5.35
CA ASN A 38 -0.47 -42.79 -4.33
C ASN A 38 0.19 -41.41 -4.21
N ASN A 39 1.52 -41.36 -4.19
CA ASN A 39 2.26 -40.09 -4.14
C ASN A 39 1.96 -39.22 -5.37
N ARG A 40 1.93 -39.82 -6.57
CA ARG A 40 1.54 -39.13 -7.80
C ARG A 40 0.10 -38.59 -7.75
N ARG A 41 -0.83 -39.36 -7.17
CA ARG A 41 -2.23 -38.94 -6.99
C ARG A 41 -2.35 -37.78 -6.02
N VAL A 42 -1.64 -37.81 -4.89
CA VAL A 42 -1.62 -36.73 -3.90
C VAL A 42 -1.09 -35.45 -4.54
N VAL A 43 0.03 -35.53 -5.27
CA VAL A 43 0.60 -34.38 -6.00
C VAL A 43 -0.41 -33.77 -6.98
N GLU A 44 -1.09 -34.61 -7.78
CA GLU A 44 -2.10 -34.14 -8.73
C GLU A 44 -3.32 -33.55 -8.02
N GLN A 45 -3.76 -34.13 -6.90
CA GLN A 45 -4.87 -33.60 -6.11
C GLN A 45 -4.53 -32.24 -5.50
N THR A 46 -3.32 -32.06 -4.96
CA THR A 46 -2.84 -30.74 -4.50
C THR A 46 -2.83 -29.74 -5.66
N ARG A 47 -2.37 -30.15 -6.85
CA ARG A 47 -2.37 -29.29 -8.05
C ARG A 47 -3.79 -28.84 -8.43
N GLN A 48 -4.75 -29.76 -8.45
CA GLN A 48 -6.15 -29.45 -8.75
C GLN A 48 -6.78 -28.55 -7.70
N ASN A 49 -6.54 -28.79 -6.41
CA ASN A 49 -7.02 -27.94 -5.33
C ASN A 49 -6.47 -26.51 -5.47
N ASN A 50 -5.18 -26.35 -5.75
CA ASN A 50 -4.57 -25.03 -5.94
C ASN A 50 -5.17 -24.30 -7.16
N ILE A 51 -5.49 -25.01 -8.24
CA ILE A 51 -6.16 -24.44 -9.42
C ILE A 51 -7.59 -24.01 -9.09
N ALA A 52 -8.34 -24.85 -8.38
CA ALA A 52 -9.71 -24.55 -7.97
C ALA A 52 -9.78 -23.34 -7.04
N GLU A 53 -8.89 -23.28 -6.04
CA GLU A 53 -8.75 -22.15 -5.13
C GLU A 53 -8.45 -20.85 -5.89
N LYS A 54 -7.47 -20.87 -6.79
CA LYS A 54 -7.14 -19.71 -7.64
C LYS A 54 -8.33 -19.30 -8.52
N GLY A 55 -9.07 -20.26 -9.06
CA GLY A 55 -10.30 -20.01 -9.83
C GLY A 55 -11.38 -19.32 -8.99
N GLN A 56 -11.56 -19.74 -7.74
CA GLN A 56 -12.52 -19.13 -6.82
C GLN A 56 -12.14 -17.70 -6.45
N ILE A 57 -10.86 -17.44 -6.19
CA ILE A 57 -10.36 -16.08 -5.90
C ILE A 57 -10.58 -15.17 -7.11
N ASN A 58 -10.29 -15.64 -8.33
CA ASN A 58 -10.55 -14.89 -9.56
C ASN A 58 -12.02 -14.50 -9.71
N THR A 59 -12.95 -15.41 -9.43
CA THR A 59 -14.39 -15.12 -9.50
C THR A 59 -14.78 -14.08 -8.44
N ARG A 60 -14.38 -14.27 -7.18
CA ARG A 60 -14.64 -13.28 -6.10
C ARG A 60 -14.09 -11.91 -6.44
N PHE A 61 -12.88 -11.86 -7.01
CA PHE A 61 -12.24 -10.62 -7.43
C PHE A 61 -13.02 -9.93 -8.56
N LYS A 62 -13.42 -10.67 -9.59
CA LYS A 62 -14.24 -10.15 -10.69
C LYS A 62 -15.57 -9.58 -10.16
N ASP A 63 -16.24 -10.32 -9.27
CA ASP A 63 -17.50 -9.89 -8.68
C ASP A 63 -17.30 -8.61 -7.87
N ALA A 64 -16.28 -8.56 -7.00
CA ALA A 64 -15.96 -7.38 -6.19
C ALA A 64 -15.58 -6.16 -7.03
N ALA A 65 -14.80 -6.34 -8.10
CA ALA A 65 -14.46 -5.27 -9.03
C ALA A 65 -15.70 -4.71 -9.75
N THR A 66 -16.67 -5.57 -10.09
CA THR A 66 -17.94 -5.13 -10.70
C THR A 66 -18.74 -4.23 -9.76
N LEU A 67 -18.69 -4.49 -8.44
CA LEU A 67 -19.40 -3.67 -7.44
C LEU A 67 -18.87 -2.23 -7.34
N LEU A 68 -17.63 -1.96 -7.74
CA LEU A 68 -17.08 -0.59 -7.74
C LEU A 68 -17.80 0.35 -8.73
N GLY A 69 -18.34 -0.21 -9.81
CA GLY A 69 -19.10 0.52 -10.82
C GLY A 69 -20.59 0.70 -10.49
N ALA A 70 -21.03 0.31 -9.28
CA ALA A 70 -22.42 0.43 -8.87
C ALA A 70 -22.83 1.90 -8.61
N GLU A 71 -24.12 2.20 -8.74
CA GLU A 71 -24.65 3.54 -8.45
C GLU A 71 -24.80 3.81 -6.94
N HIS A 72 -25.13 2.78 -6.16
CA HIS A 72 -25.36 2.90 -4.73
C HIS A 72 -24.05 2.81 -3.94
N VAL A 73 -23.81 3.82 -3.10
CA VAL A 73 -22.63 3.90 -2.22
C VAL A 73 -22.41 2.63 -1.41
N SER A 74 -23.44 2.05 -0.81
CA SER A 74 -23.33 0.81 -0.01
C SER A 74 -22.77 -0.37 -0.82
N THR A 75 -23.15 -0.48 -2.09
CA THR A 75 -22.66 -1.51 -3.01
C THR A 75 -21.20 -1.29 -3.36
N ILE A 76 -20.82 -0.04 -3.65
CA ILE A 76 -19.41 0.34 -3.92
C ILE A 76 -18.54 0.00 -2.71
N LEU A 77 -18.98 0.39 -1.50
CA LEU A 77 -18.26 0.08 -0.25
C LEU A 77 -18.10 -1.43 -0.04
N SER A 78 -19.13 -2.22 -0.37
CA SER A 78 -19.06 -3.69 -0.32
C SER A 78 -17.99 -4.21 -1.29
N GLY A 79 -17.89 -3.63 -2.49
CA GLY A 79 -16.83 -3.91 -3.46
C GLY A 79 -15.43 -3.59 -2.92
N VAL A 80 -15.24 -2.40 -2.35
CA VAL A 80 -13.96 -1.97 -1.75
C VAL A 80 -13.51 -2.94 -0.66
N TYR A 81 -14.39 -3.29 0.28
CA TYR A 81 -14.06 -4.22 1.36
C TYR A 81 -13.82 -5.65 0.83
N ALA A 82 -14.58 -6.11 -0.15
CA ALA A 82 -14.38 -7.43 -0.75
C ALA A 82 -13.03 -7.52 -1.47
N LEU A 83 -12.63 -6.49 -2.22
CA LEU A 83 -11.30 -6.41 -2.84
C LEU A 83 -10.19 -6.40 -1.80
N HIS A 84 -10.33 -5.58 -0.75
CA HIS A 84 -9.36 -5.52 0.33
C HIS A 84 -9.20 -6.87 1.04
N GLN A 85 -10.32 -7.55 1.33
CA GLN A 85 -10.30 -8.87 1.95
C GLN A 85 -9.56 -9.89 1.09
N ILE A 86 -9.76 -9.86 -0.24
CA ILE A 86 -9.01 -10.72 -1.17
C ILE A 86 -7.51 -10.40 -1.12
N ALA A 87 -7.12 -9.12 -1.10
CA ALA A 87 -5.72 -8.72 -0.95
C ALA A 87 -5.12 -9.21 0.38
N MET A 88 -5.86 -9.10 1.49
CA MET A 88 -5.42 -9.60 2.79
C MET A 88 -5.24 -11.12 2.81
N GLU A 89 -6.24 -11.88 2.35
CA GLU A 89 -6.18 -13.35 2.29
C GLU A 89 -5.01 -13.84 1.44
N THR A 90 -4.71 -13.14 0.34
CA THR A 90 -3.62 -13.51 -0.57
C THR A 90 -2.24 -13.05 -0.12
N SER A 91 -2.15 -12.13 0.86
CA SER A 91 -0.88 -11.66 1.41
C SER A 91 -0.16 -12.70 2.28
N THR A 92 -0.92 -13.51 3.01
CA THR A 92 -0.42 -14.58 3.88
C THR A 92 -0.29 -15.92 3.14
N GLY A 93 -0.88 -16.04 1.95
CA GLY A 93 -0.90 -17.24 1.12
C GLY A 93 0.36 -17.47 0.27
N HIS A 94 0.21 -18.26 -0.79
CA HIS A 94 1.33 -18.62 -1.67
C HIS A 94 1.89 -17.39 -2.40
N LYS A 95 3.22 -17.33 -2.59
CA LYS A 95 3.90 -16.23 -3.32
C LYS A 95 3.27 -15.92 -4.69
N SER A 96 2.72 -16.93 -5.37
CA SER A 96 2.05 -16.80 -6.67
C SER A 96 0.71 -16.05 -6.63
N GLN A 97 0.11 -15.90 -5.45
CA GLN A 97 -1.19 -15.22 -5.24
C GLN A 97 -1.01 -13.78 -4.73
N ARG A 98 0.19 -13.38 -4.27
CA ARG A 98 0.47 -12.00 -3.81
C ARG A 98 0.23 -10.92 -4.86
N GLY A 99 0.12 -11.29 -6.15
CA GLY A 99 -0.21 -10.37 -7.23
C GLY A 99 -1.53 -9.62 -7.03
N TYR A 100 -2.50 -10.17 -6.30
CA TYR A 100 -3.75 -9.45 -6.03
C TYR A 100 -3.57 -8.22 -5.15
N ILE A 101 -2.55 -8.18 -4.28
CA ILE A 101 -2.28 -6.99 -3.46
C ILE A 101 -2.02 -5.79 -4.37
N ASN A 102 -1.09 -5.95 -5.33
CA ASN A 102 -0.75 -4.90 -6.28
C ASN A 102 -1.95 -4.52 -7.16
N ILE A 103 -2.67 -5.51 -7.69
CA ILE A 103 -3.82 -5.26 -8.56
C ILE A 103 -4.93 -4.50 -7.80
N VAL A 104 -5.25 -4.93 -6.57
CA VAL A 104 -6.25 -4.25 -5.74
C VAL A 104 -5.78 -2.84 -5.39
N HIS A 105 -4.52 -2.67 -4.99
CA HIS A 105 -3.93 -1.37 -4.72
C HIS A 105 -4.03 -0.43 -5.92
N ASP A 106 -3.66 -0.88 -7.12
CA ASP A 106 -3.73 -0.10 -8.35
C ASP A 106 -5.16 0.32 -8.67
N ILE A 107 -6.14 -0.60 -8.53
CA ILE A 107 -7.56 -0.32 -8.78
C ILE A 107 -8.08 0.73 -7.79
N LEU A 108 -7.74 0.59 -6.51
CA LEU A 108 -8.18 1.51 -5.46
C LEU A 108 -7.58 2.91 -5.65
N CYS A 109 -6.31 3.01 -6.03
CA CYS A 109 -5.66 4.29 -6.34
C CYS A 109 -6.26 4.93 -7.60
N ALA A 110 -6.45 4.15 -8.67
CA ALA A 110 -7.11 4.63 -9.89
C ALA A 110 -8.54 5.14 -9.61
N TYR A 111 -9.29 4.41 -8.78
CA TYR A 111 -10.62 4.84 -8.34
C TYR A 111 -10.54 6.19 -7.62
N ILE A 112 -9.60 6.40 -6.70
CA ILE A 112 -9.47 7.69 -6.02
C ILE A 112 -9.15 8.81 -7.02
N ARG A 113 -8.14 8.62 -7.88
CA ARG A 113 -7.72 9.65 -8.84
C ARG A 113 -8.86 10.03 -9.79
N GLU A 114 -9.56 9.06 -10.36
CA GLU A 114 -10.68 9.30 -11.28
C GLU A 114 -11.86 10.05 -10.61
N ASN A 115 -12.05 9.87 -9.31
CA ASN A 115 -13.22 10.36 -8.59
C ASN A 115 -12.97 11.58 -7.70
N THR A 116 -11.72 12.08 -7.67
CA THR A 116 -11.35 13.30 -6.92
C THR A 116 -10.77 14.38 -7.83
N ALA A 117 -10.34 14.03 -9.05
CA ALA A 117 -9.71 14.95 -9.98
C ALA A 117 -10.74 15.59 -10.96
N THR A 118 -11.84 16.19 -10.50
CA THR A 118 -12.71 16.92 -11.46
C THR A 118 -12.24 18.34 -11.63
N ILE A 119 -11.67 18.67 -12.78
CA ILE A 119 -11.42 20.06 -13.18
C ILE A 119 -12.74 20.67 -13.69
N LYS A 120 -13.34 21.60 -12.94
CA LYS A 120 -14.34 22.50 -13.53
C LYS A 120 -13.63 23.64 -14.23
N ASN A 121 -13.88 23.75 -15.53
CA ASN A 121 -13.50 24.90 -16.33
C ASN A 121 -14.74 25.79 -16.44
N GLU A 122 -14.77 26.92 -15.73
CA GLU A 122 -15.84 27.90 -15.85
C GLU A 122 -15.25 29.23 -16.31
N GLU A 123 -15.40 29.44 -17.62
CA GLU A 123 -15.44 30.69 -18.41
C GLU A 123 -14.23 31.67 -18.36
N ASN A 124 -13.31 31.57 -17.40
CA ASN A 124 -12.29 32.61 -17.17
C ASN A 124 -10.84 32.13 -17.32
N GLY A 125 -10.62 30.93 -17.89
CA GLY A 125 -9.29 30.34 -18.07
C GLY A 125 -8.61 29.86 -16.78
N LYS A 126 -9.32 29.91 -15.63
CA LYS A 126 -8.85 29.35 -14.36
C LYS A 126 -9.55 28.02 -14.12
N ALA A 127 -8.82 26.93 -14.33
CA ALA A 127 -9.24 25.58 -14.00
C ALA A 127 -9.20 25.36 -12.49
N TRP A 128 -10.31 24.97 -11.87
CA TRP A 128 -10.34 24.60 -10.45
C TRP A 128 -10.75 23.13 -10.31
N ARG A 129 -9.94 22.34 -9.62
CA ARG A 129 -10.28 20.96 -9.26
C ARG A 129 -11.29 20.96 -8.10
N ILE A 130 -12.43 20.29 -8.25
CA ILE A 130 -13.52 20.13 -7.26
C ILE A 130 -13.83 18.63 -7.15
N ASN A 131 -14.13 18.13 -5.94
CA ASN A 131 -14.53 16.75 -5.74
C ASN A 131 -16.06 16.60 -5.95
N GLU A 132 -16.48 15.76 -6.90
CA GLU A 132 -17.90 15.56 -7.23
C GLU A 132 -18.52 14.29 -6.62
N LYS A 133 -17.73 13.40 -6.02
CA LYS A 133 -18.20 12.11 -5.51
C LYS A 133 -18.37 12.10 -3.99
N PRO A 134 -19.23 11.21 -3.44
CA PRO A 134 -19.45 11.14 -2.00
C PRO A 134 -18.13 10.85 -1.27
N THR A 135 -17.71 11.81 -0.42
CA THR A 135 -16.47 11.76 0.37
C THR A 135 -16.30 10.43 1.11
N ILE A 136 -17.40 9.75 1.46
CA ILE A 136 -17.37 8.48 2.20
C ILE A 136 -16.70 7.32 1.46
N VAL A 137 -16.84 7.23 0.13
CA VAL A 137 -16.20 6.14 -0.64
C VAL A 137 -14.69 6.37 -0.68
N ILE A 138 -14.29 7.58 -1.05
CA ILE A 138 -12.88 8.00 -1.06
C ILE A 138 -12.24 7.82 0.31
N GLN A 139 -12.91 8.29 1.37
CA GLN A 139 -12.51 8.11 2.75
C GLN A 139 -12.32 6.64 3.12
N THR A 140 -13.21 5.75 2.65
CA THR A 140 -13.12 4.31 2.94
C THR A 140 -11.94 3.67 2.23
N ILE A 141 -11.75 3.98 0.95
CA ILE A 141 -10.62 3.46 0.18
C ILE A 141 -9.30 3.89 0.81
N ILE A 142 -9.18 5.17 1.14
CA ILE A 142 -7.99 5.74 1.79
C ILE A 142 -7.73 5.08 3.16
N LYS A 143 -8.77 4.81 3.96
CA LYS A 143 -8.64 4.06 5.22
C LYS A 143 -8.12 2.65 4.97
N VAL A 144 -8.66 1.95 3.98
CA VAL A 144 -8.19 0.63 3.59
C VAL A 144 -6.73 0.66 3.14
N LEU A 145 -6.29 1.69 2.41
CA LEU A 145 -4.91 1.79 1.94
C LEU A 145 -3.92 2.04 3.09
N PHE A 146 -4.24 2.94 4.02
CA PHE A 146 -3.24 3.48 4.98
C PHE A 146 -3.49 3.16 6.46
N LYS A 147 -4.65 2.57 6.79
CA LYS A 147 -5.05 2.21 8.16
C LYS A 147 -5.50 0.74 8.28
N ASN A 148 -5.15 -0.12 7.33
CA ASN A 148 -5.49 -1.54 7.41
C ASN A 148 -4.62 -2.29 8.41
N ASP A 149 -5.21 -3.34 8.98
CA ASP A 149 -4.48 -4.31 9.80
C ASP A 149 -3.49 -5.08 8.92
N GLY A 150 -2.21 -5.05 9.28
CA GLY A 150 -1.15 -5.78 8.59
C GLY A 150 -0.37 -4.98 7.55
N PHE A 151 -0.74 -3.71 7.30
CA PHE A 151 0.00 -2.79 6.41
C PHE A 151 0.34 -3.40 5.05
N ILE A 152 -0.57 -4.18 4.47
CA ILE A 152 -0.26 -5.02 3.29
C ILE A 152 0.13 -4.21 2.04
N TYR A 153 -0.14 -2.91 2.04
CA TYR A 153 0.19 -1.97 0.97
C TYR A 153 1.40 -1.09 1.26
N SER A 154 2.03 -1.17 2.45
CA SER A 154 3.08 -0.22 2.86
C SER A 154 4.36 -0.28 2.04
N ASP A 155 4.61 -1.41 1.39
CA ASP A 155 5.78 -1.62 0.53
C ASP A 155 5.52 -1.18 -0.92
N LEU A 156 4.31 -0.69 -1.21
CA LEU A 156 3.92 -0.24 -2.54
C LEU A 156 4.00 1.29 -2.63
N ILE A 157 4.56 1.77 -3.73
CA ILE A 157 4.51 3.19 -4.07
C ILE A 157 3.06 3.52 -4.43
N THR A 158 2.47 4.45 -3.69
CA THR A 158 1.06 4.78 -3.83
C THR A 158 0.91 6.11 -4.54
N ASP A 159 0.42 6.08 -5.78
CA ASP A 159 0.17 7.29 -6.57
C ASP A 159 -1.23 7.84 -6.27
N LEU A 160 -1.27 8.97 -5.57
CA LEU A 160 -2.45 9.81 -5.35
C LEU A 160 -2.15 11.25 -5.77
N SER A 161 -1.37 11.43 -6.84
CA SER A 161 -1.08 12.73 -7.42
C SER A 161 -2.36 13.31 -8.03
N ASP A 162 -2.38 14.63 -8.18
CA ASP A 162 -3.44 15.37 -8.86
C ASP A 162 -4.86 15.21 -8.27
N CYS A 163 -4.97 14.78 -7.02
CA CYS A 163 -6.24 14.54 -6.34
C CYS A 163 -6.78 15.79 -5.63
N VAL A 164 -8.06 15.76 -5.25
CA VAL A 164 -8.67 16.73 -4.33
C VAL A 164 -9.30 15.99 -3.15
N PHE A 165 -8.70 16.19 -1.98
CA PHE A 165 -9.18 15.67 -0.72
C PHE A 165 -9.77 16.80 0.10
N GLU A 166 -11.10 16.84 0.16
CA GLU A 166 -11.86 17.72 1.03
C GLU A 166 -12.52 16.89 2.13
N ASP A 167 -12.38 17.32 3.38
CA ASP A 167 -12.93 16.65 4.56
C ASP A 167 -12.49 15.17 4.70
N ILE A 168 -11.20 14.89 4.46
CA ILE A 168 -10.63 13.55 4.64
C ILE A 168 -9.89 13.43 5.99
N TYR A 169 -10.14 12.32 6.67
CA TYR A 169 -9.62 12.01 7.99
C TYR A 169 -8.72 10.77 7.93
N LEU A 170 -7.43 11.01 8.14
CA LEU A 170 -6.32 10.06 8.16
C LEU A 170 -5.51 10.17 9.45
N ASP A 171 -6.16 10.54 10.55
CA ASP A 171 -5.54 10.50 11.88
C ASP A 171 -4.91 9.12 12.14
N GLU A 172 -3.70 9.09 12.68
CA GLU A 172 -2.92 7.86 12.98
C GLU A 172 -2.57 6.98 11.77
N ALA A 173 -2.71 7.50 10.54
CA ALA A 173 -2.36 6.74 9.34
C ALA A 173 -0.85 6.56 9.17
N ASN A 174 -0.46 5.45 8.56
CA ASN A 174 0.92 5.22 8.13
C ASN A 174 1.01 5.39 6.62
N LEU A 175 1.63 6.48 6.19
CA LEU A 175 1.79 6.88 4.79
C LEU A 175 3.26 6.70 4.44
N VAL A 176 3.55 5.70 3.61
CA VAL A 176 4.91 5.36 3.18
C VAL A 176 4.95 5.37 1.66
N GLY A 177 5.89 6.12 1.07
CA GLY A 177 6.05 6.11 -0.39
C GLY A 177 4.85 6.62 -1.16
N VAL A 178 4.08 7.56 -0.58
CA VAL A 178 2.87 8.09 -1.22
C VAL A 178 3.22 9.34 -2.01
N ASP A 179 2.83 9.34 -3.28
CA ASP A 179 2.89 10.52 -4.14
C ASP A 179 1.58 11.30 -4.05
N PHE A 180 1.64 12.50 -3.48
CA PHE A 180 0.56 13.47 -3.43
C PHE A 180 0.92 14.73 -4.23
N SER A 181 1.82 14.64 -5.21
CA SER A 181 2.19 15.80 -6.02
C SER A 181 0.97 16.43 -6.68
N ARG A 182 0.89 17.77 -6.66
CA ARG A 182 -0.23 18.56 -7.23
C ARG A 182 -1.60 18.24 -6.61
N THR A 183 -1.63 17.62 -5.43
CA THR A 183 -2.87 17.30 -4.71
C THR A 183 -3.33 18.46 -3.83
N LYS A 184 -4.64 18.58 -3.64
CA LYS A 184 -5.25 19.53 -2.71
C LYS A 184 -5.73 18.82 -1.46
N PHE A 185 -5.38 19.34 -0.30
CA PHE A 185 -5.96 18.95 0.99
C PHE A 185 -6.72 20.14 1.56
N ILE A 186 -8.02 19.99 1.77
CA ILE A 186 -8.91 21.04 2.27
C ILE A 186 -9.65 20.48 3.47
N LYS A 187 -9.61 21.18 4.61
CA LYS A 187 -10.37 20.81 5.83
C LYS A 187 -10.13 19.37 6.28
N SER A 188 -8.92 18.88 6.05
CA SER A 188 -8.57 17.48 6.29
C SER A 188 -7.81 17.31 7.61
N SER A 189 -7.64 16.07 8.05
CA SER A 189 -6.99 15.76 9.34
C SER A 189 -6.05 14.57 9.22
N PHE A 190 -4.83 14.76 9.70
CA PHE A 190 -3.74 13.77 9.70
C PHE A 190 -3.06 13.71 11.08
N LYS A 191 -3.81 13.96 12.15
CA LYS A 191 -3.25 14.05 13.50
C LYS A 191 -2.62 12.73 13.90
N ASN A 192 -1.43 12.78 14.49
CA ASN A 192 -0.65 11.59 14.87
C ASN A 192 -0.32 10.65 13.69
N ALA A 193 -0.48 11.09 12.43
CA ALA A 193 -0.09 10.28 11.28
C ALA A 193 1.44 10.23 11.14
N ARG A 194 1.92 9.35 10.27
CA ARG A 194 3.31 9.25 9.86
C ARG A 194 3.41 9.34 8.35
N PHE A 195 4.26 10.23 7.88
CA PHE A 195 4.67 10.35 6.48
C PHE A 195 6.14 9.94 6.39
N THR A 196 6.45 8.94 5.55
CA THR A 196 7.82 8.48 5.32
C THR A 196 8.08 8.37 3.82
N SER A 197 9.05 9.12 3.30
CA SER A 197 9.38 9.08 1.87
C SER A 197 8.19 9.43 0.98
N CYS A 198 7.42 10.46 1.37
CA CYS A 198 6.25 10.92 0.62
C CYS A 198 6.56 12.20 -0.16
N TYR A 199 5.84 12.38 -1.26
CA TYR A 199 5.98 13.50 -2.19
C TYR A 199 4.73 14.37 -2.06
N LEU A 200 4.91 15.65 -1.72
CA LEU A 200 3.86 16.67 -1.58
C LEU A 200 4.24 17.92 -2.39
N GLU A 201 4.93 17.76 -3.51
CA GLU A 201 5.33 18.84 -4.41
C GLU A 201 4.11 19.53 -5.03
N GLU A 202 4.17 20.85 -5.20
CA GLU A 202 3.12 21.67 -5.81
C GLU A 202 1.73 21.47 -5.16
N THR A 203 1.69 21.13 -3.86
CA THR A 203 0.42 20.90 -3.16
C THR A 203 -0.24 22.19 -2.72
N PHE A 204 -1.57 22.16 -2.64
CA PHE A 204 -2.35 23.21 -1.98
C PHE A 204 -2.99 22.64 -0.73
N ILE A 205 -2.58 23.12 0.43
CA ILE A 205 -3.02 22.62 1.72
C ILE A 205 -3.71 23.75 2.49
N ASP A 206 -4.96 23.52 2.82
CA ASP A 206 -5.85 24.51 3.42
C ASP A 206 -6.64 23.92 4.58
N GLU A 207 -6.75 24.67 5.68
CA GLU A 207 -7.51 24.31 6.88
C GLU A 207 -7.22 22.87 7.38
N THR A 208 -5.99 22.38 7.21
CA THR A 208 -5.64 20.98 7.49
C THR A 208 -4.83 20.82 8.78
N ASP A 209 -5.13 19.76 9.54
CA ASP A 209 -4.52 19.50 10.84
C ASP A 209 -3.49 18.34 10.79
N PHE A 210 -2.21 18.68 10.91
CA PHE A 210 -1.06 17.78 11.06
C PHE A 210 -0.48 17.79 12.48
N SER A 211 -1.31 18.06 13.50
CA SER A 211 -0.83 18.08 14.87
C SER A 211 -0.32 16.71 15.31
N ARG A 212 0.87 16.68 15.92
CA ARG A 212 1.57 15.46 16.38
C ARG A 212 1.96 14.49 15.25
N THR A 213 1.98 14.96 14.01
CA THR A 213 2.38 14.16 12.85
C THR A 213 3.91 14.06 12.77
N VAL A 214 4.40 12.91 12.30
CA VAL A 214 5.83 12.70 12.02
C VAL A 214 6.04 12.70 10.51
N PHE A 215 6.89 13.60 10.03
CA PHE A 215 7.35 13.67 8.65
C PHE A 215 8.82 13.29 8.60
N ASN A 216 9.16 12.28 7.80
CA ASN A 216 10.53 11.84 7.60
C ASN A 216 10.79 11.64 6.11
N LYS A 217 11.76 12.38 5.55
CA LYS A 217 12.04 12.33 4.10
C LYS A 217 10.81 12.69 3.28
N VAL A 218 10.24 13.85 3.58
CA VAL A 218 9.04 14.35 2.90
C VAL A 218 9.38 15.62 2.15
N VAL A 219 8.94 15.71 0.90
CA VAL A 219 9.20 16.85 0.01
C VAL A 219 7.91 17.66 -0.10
N PHE A 220 7.96 18.96 0.21
CA PHE A 220 6.83 19.89 0.10
C PHE A 220 7.07 20.97 -0.97
N ASP A 221 8.09 20.82 -1.81
CA ASP A 221 8.57 21.87 -2.69
C ASP A 221 7.47 22.53 -3.53
N HIS A 222 7.57 23.84 -3.71
CA HIS A 222 6.62 24.68 -4.45
C HIS A 222 5.17 24.64 -3.94
N SER A 223 4.95 24.21 -2.69
CA SER A 223 3.60 24.11 -2.12
C SER A 223 3.11 25.41 -1.51
N TYR A 224 1.78 25.51 -1.39
CA TYR A 224 1.11 26.59 -0.68
C TYR A 224 0.32 26.03 0.49
N ILE A 225 0.72 26.40 1.71
CA ILE A 225 0.18 25.87 2.97
C ILE A 225 -0.44 27.02 3.74
N ARG A 226 -1.77 27.01 3.90
CA ARG A 226 -2.47 28.05 4.66
C ARG A 226 -3.44 27.52 5.70
N ASP A 227 -3.63 28.30 6.77
CA ASP A 227 -4.60 28.02 7.83
C ASP A 227 -4.42 26.62 8.46
N CYS A 228 -3.17 26.13 8.47
CA CYS A 228 -2.82 24.77 8.87
C CYS A 228 -2.21 24.69 10.26
N LYS A 229 -2.24 23.48 10.85
CA LYS A 229 -1.63 23.17 12.14
C LYS A 229 -0.58 22.09 12.00
N PHE A 230 0.61 22.35 12.52
CA PHE A 230 1.73 21.42 12.67
C PHE A 230 2.14 21.33 14.15
N VAL A 231 1.19 21.56 15.06
CA VAL A 231 1.45 21.66 16.50
C VAL A 231 2.04 20.34 17.01
N GLN A 232 3.15 20.41 17.74
CA GLN A 232 3.86 19.23 18.27
C GLN A 232 4.27 18.20 17.21
N SER A 233 4.39 18.60 15.94
CA SER A 233 4.87 17.73 14.87
C SER A 233 6.39 17.59 14.90
N THR A 234 6.90 16.54 14.27
CA THR A 234 8.33 16.33 14.07
C THR A 234 8.61 16.18 12.59
N ILE A 235 9.45 17.06 12.05
CA ILE A 235 9.84 17.10 10.65
C ILE A 235 11.34 16.81 10.56
N GLN A 236 11.71 15.77 9.81
CA GLN A 236 13.08 15.28 9.71
C GLN A 236 13.48 14.99 8.26
N ASN A 237 14.67 15.44 7.86
CA ASN A 237 15.24 15.16 6.54
C ASN A 237 14.28 15.56 5.40
N SER A 238 13.64 16.72 5.51
CA SER A 238 12.55 17.13 4.64
C SER A 238 12.87 18.42 3.90
N ASP A 239 12.26 18.57 2.73
CA ASP A 239 12.49 19.72 1.86
C ASP A 239 11.22 20.58 1.80
N TYR A 240 11.41 21.88 1.97
CA TYR A 240 10.39 22.91 1.83
C TYR A 240 10.97 24.01 0.94
N TRP A 241 11.39 23.66 -0.29
CA TRP A 241 11.91 24.65 -1.21
C TRP A 241 10.77 25.45 -1.84
N GLU A 242 10.91 26.78 -1.87
CA GLU A 242 9.92 27.68 -2.49
C GLU A 242 8.48 27.49 -1.93
N VAL A 243 8.35 27.12 -0.65
CA VAL A 243 7.05 26.93 0.00
C VAL A 243 6.54 28.25 0.57
N THR A 244 5.26 28.53 0.36
CA THR A 244 4.58 29.67 1.00
C THR A 244 3.73 29.19 2.16
N PHE A 245 4.00 29.72 3.35
CA PHE A 245 3.24 29.47 4.57
C PHE A 245 2.42 30.72 4.95
N ASN A 246 1.11 30.58 5.09
CA ASN A 246 0.22 31.65 5.55
C ASN A 246 -0.63 31.18 6.74
N THR A 247 -0.60 31.90 7.87
CA THR A 247 -1.43 31.53 9.04
C THR A 247 -1.21 30.08 9.50
N VAL A 248 0.05 29.64 9.54
CA VAL A 248 0.42 28.26 9.92
C VAL A 248 0.94 28.19 11.35
N ASN A 249 0.46 27.22 12.13
CA ASN A 249 0.87 27.06 13.52
C ASN A 249 1.87 25.91 13.70
N PHE A 250 3.14 26.25 13.92
CA PHE A 250 4.24 25.33 14.23
C PHE A 250 4.53 25.19 15.73
N LYS A 251 3.63 25.64 16.61
CA LYS A 251 3.89 25.65 18.05
C LYS A 251 4.36 24.28 18.56
N ASP A 252 5.43 24.28 19.35
CA ASP A 252 6.07 23.09 19.93
C ASP A 252 6.54 22.05 18.90
N ALA A 253 6.70 22.42 17.62
CA ALA A 253 7.21 21.53 16.58
C ALA A 253 8.74 21.41 16.61
N VAL A 254 9.27 20.34 16.01
CA VAL A 254 10.71 20.07 15.90
C VAL A 254 11.09 19.88 14.44
N PHE A 255 12.05 20.66 13.97
CA PHE A 255 12.63 20.57 12.62
C PHE A 255 14.11 20.17 12.72
N ASN A 256 14.44 19.01 12.16
CA ASN A 256 15.80 18.45 12.12
C ASN A 256 16.18 18.18 10.65
N GLN A 257 17.31 18.74 10.20
CA GLN A 257 17.76 18.58 8.80
C GLN A 257 16.63 18.92 7.81
N VAL A 258 16.05 20.11 7.97
CA VAL A 258 14.98 20.60 7.09
C VAL A 258 15.53 21.76 6.28
N ASP A 259 15.29 21.75 4.98
CA ASP A 259 15.67 22.84 4.10
C ASP A 259 14.47 23.75 3.80
N PHE A 260 14.66 25.04 4.04
CA PHE A 260 13.67 26.10 3.82
C PHE A 260 14.08 27.05 2.69
N LYS A 261 14.95 26.61 1.79
CA LYS A 261 15.43 27.41 0.67
C LYS A 261 14.29 28.14 -0.06
N ASP A 262 14.43 29.45 -0.23
CA ASP A 262 13.45 30.28 -0.94
C ASP A 262 12.00 30.21 -0.40
N SER A 263 11.78 29.65 0.81
CA SER A 263 10.48 29.65 1.46
C SER A 263 10.07 31.04 1.94
N VAL A 264 8.77 31.28 1.97
CA VAL A 264 8.14 32.52 2.42
C VAL A 264 7.20 32.25 3.59
N PHE A 265 7.40 32.98 4.69
CA PHE A 265 6.54 32.91 5.87
C PHE A 265 5.73 34.21 5.98
N GLU A 266 4.45 34.16 5.61
CA GLU A 266 3.55 35.30 5.63
C GLU A 266 2.99 35.58 7.04
N HIS A 267 2.07 36.54 7.13
CA HIS A 267 1.42 36.89 8.38
C HIS A 267 0.72 35.68 9.01
N GLY A 268 0.76 35.62 10.35
CA GLY A 268 0.08 34.58 11.13
C GLY A 268 0.86 33.28 11.32
N VAL A 269 2.07 33.14 10.77
CA VAL A 269 2.92 31.97 11.05
C VAL A 269 3.47 32.05 12.49
N ASN A 270 3.17 31.02 13.29
CA ASN A 270 3.53 30.93 14.70
C ASN A 270 4.59 29.86 14.97
N PHE A 271 5.76 30.29 15.47
CA PHE A 271 6.88 29.43 15.84
C PHE A 271 7.04 29.23 17.36
N GLY A 272 6.03 29.51 18.18
CA GLY A 272 6.14 29.42 19.65
C GLY A 272 6.72 28.08 20.14
N ASN A 273 7.84 28.12 20.87
CA ASN A 273 8.60 26.94 21.34
C ASN A 273 9.02 25.95 20.23
N THR A 274 9.15 26.39 18.98
CA THR A 274 9.63 25.54 17.89
C THR A 274 11.13 25.33 18.02
N LEU A 275 11.59 24.11 17.82
CA LEU A 275 13.02 23.81 17.72
C LEU A 275 13.42 23.72 16.26
N LEU A 276 14.35 24.58 15.84
CA LEU A 276 14.98 24.58 14.52
C LEU A 276 16.46 24.22 14.73
N GLU A 277 16.91 23.06 14.25
CA GLU A 277 18.28 22.58 14.54
C GLU A 277 19.38 23.37 13.82
N ASN A 278 19.15 23.74 12.56
CA ASN A 278 20.17 24.33 11.69
C ASN A 278 20.02 25.85 11.49
N TYR A 279 18.88 26.43 11.88
CA TYR A 279 18.53 27.82 11.57
C TYR A 279 17.80 28.46 12.75
N SER A 280 17.91 29.78 12.86
CA SER A 280 17.02 30.60 13.68
C SER A 280 15.75 31.00 12.90
N GLU A 281 14.71 31.42 13.62
CA GLU A 281 13.48 31.94 13.02
C GLU A 281 13.76 33.17 12.13
N GLU A 282 14.70 34.03 12.52
CA GLU A 282 15.06 35.23 11.76
C GLU A 282 15.78 34.86 10.45
N GLU A 283 16.65 33.87 10.46
CA GLU A 283 17.35 33.39 9.27
C GLU A 283 16.38 32.82 8.23
N ILE A 284 15.44 31.96 8.63
CA ILE A 284 14.47 31.38 7.69
C ILE A 284 13.49 32.43 7.16
N LYS A 285 13.20 33.51 7.91
CA LYS A 285 12.28 34.57 7.47
C LYS A 285 12.93 35.61 6.57
N MET A 286 14.18 35.97 6.83
CA MET A 286 14.85 37.10 6.17
C MET A 286 15.86 36.66 5.11
N ASN A 287 16.36 35.43 5.18
CA ASN A 287 17.48 34.96 4.37
C ASN A 287 17.27 33.57 3.76
N SER A 288 16.02 33.08 3.65
CA SER A 288 15.71 31.75 3.07
C SER A 288 16.40 31.49 1.73
N ILE A 289 16.58 32.51 0.90
CA ILE A 289 17.27 32.45 -0.41
C ILE A 289 18.71 31.90 -0.31
N LYS A 290 19.38 32.09 0.83
CA LYS A 290 20.77 31.65 1.07
C LYS A 290 20.86 30.35 1.87
N LEU A 291 19.75 29.83 2.37
CA LEU A 291 19.72 28.61 3.16
C LEU A 291 19.69 27.43 2.19
N THR A 292 20.73 26.62 2.23
CA THR A 292 20.72 25.28 1.62
C THR A 292 21.39 24.36 2.61
N THR A 293 20.75 23.24 2.97
CA THR A 293 21.48 22.20 3.69
C THR A 293 22.46 21.51 2.74
N HIS A 294 23.74 21.48 3.10
CA HIS A 294 24.77 20.71 2.38
C HIS A 294 24.67 19.21 2.65
#